data_AF-A0A9Y1Z634-F1
#
_entry.id   AF-A0A9Y1Z634-F1
#
_cell.length_a   1.000
_cell.length_b   1.000
_cell.length_c   1.000
_cell.angle_alpha   90.00
_cell.angle_beta   90.00
_cell.angle_gamma   90.00
#
_symmetry.space_group_name_H-M   'P 1'
#
loop_
_entity.id
_entity.type
_entity.pdbx_description
1 polymer ?
#
loop_
_entity_poly.entity_id
_entity_poly.type
_entity_poly.pdbx_seq_one_letter_code
_entity_poly.pdbx_strand_id
1 'polypeptide(L)'
;MPSIGRLLSSLVASAIAIAVMAVFATVVFAVTIFVVSTGANLAGYSPSADYVVLSSALIVVAVILTGGLTPGLSRRGETEPESDESTDRMYG
;
A
#
# COMPACT_ATOMS: atom_id res chain seq x y z
N MET A 1 -18.41 -24.51 9.75
CA MET A 1 -18.95 -23.21 10.21
C MET A 1 -17.79 -22.38 10.76
N PRO A 2 -17.45 -21.24 10.14
CA PRO A 2 -16.42 -20.36 10.71
C PRO A 2 -16.87 -19.93 12.11
N SER A 3 -16.05 -20.21 13.12
CA SER A 3 -16.30 -19.84 14.50
C SER A 3 -16.27 -18.32 14.65
N ILE A 4 -17.25 -17.74 15.35
CA ILE A 4 -17.41 -16.28 15.55
C ILE A 4 -16.10 -15.59 15.99
N GLY A 5 -15.26 -16.26 16.78
CA GLY A 5 -13.95 -15.75 17.23
C GLY A 5 -12.94 -15.50 16.10
N ARG A 6 -13.00 -16.26 15.00
CA ARG A 6 -12.15 -16.00 13.82
C ARG A 6 -12.59 -14.73 13.09
N LEU A 7 -13.90 -14.48 13.02
CA LEU A 7 -14.45 -13.28 12.40
C LEU A 7 -14.05 -12.02 13.20
N LEU A 8 -14.16 -12.08 14.53
CA LEU A 8 -13.73 -10.98 15.42
C LEU A 8 -12.22 -10.71 15.30
N SER A 9 -11.39 -11.76 15.26
CA SER A 9 -9.95 -11.62 15.05
C SER A 9 -9.62 -10.98 13.69
N SER A 10 -10.31 -11.39 12.62
CA SER A 10 -10.14 -10.76 11.29
C SER A 10 -10.59 -9.30 11.25
N LEU A 11 -11.63 -8.94 12.01
CA LEU A 11 -12.11 -7.56 12.09
C LEU A 11 -11.10 -6.66 12.81
N VAL A 12 -10.55 -7.13 13.94
CA VAL A 12 -9.51 -6.39 14.68
C VAL A 12 -8.26 -6.23 13.82
N ALA A 13 -7.84 -7.28 13.13
CA ALA A 13 -6.71 -7.20 12.19
C ALA A 13 -6.97 -6.17 11.07
N SER A 14 -8.17 -6.15 10.50
CA SER A 14 -8.58 -5.16 9.50
C SER A 14 -8.58 -3.74 10.06
N ALA A 15 -9.13 -3.53 11.26
CA ALA A 15 -9.15 -2.23 11.91
C ALA A 15 -7.73 -1.68 12.16
N ILE A 16 -6.82 -2.54 12.61
CA ILE A 16 -5.41 -2.18 12.79
C ILE A 16 -4.77 -1.83 11.44
N ALA A 17 -5.02 -2.61 10.39
CA ALA A 17 -4.50 -2.32 9.06
C ALA A 17 -4.99 -0.96 8.52
N ILE A 18 -6.28 -0.65 8.71
CA ILE A 18 -6.87 0.65 8.35
C ILE A 18 -6.21 1.78 9.16
N ALA A 19 -6.00 1.59 10.47
CA ALA A 19 -5.35 2.59 11.31
C ALA A 19 -3.91 2.86 10.85
N VAL A 20 -3.14 1.82 10.56
CA VAL A 20 -1.78 1.94 10.00
C VAL A 20 -1.81 2.69 8.66
N MET A 21 -2.74 2.35 7.78
CA MET A 21 -2.92 3.05 6.51
C MET A 21 -3.30 4.53 6.68
N ALA A 22 -4.11 4.88 7.68
CA ALA A 22 -4.46 6.26 7.98
C ALA A 22 -3.25 7.09 8.44
N VAL A 23 -2.40 6.50 9.29
CA VAL A 23 -1.14 7.14 9.73
C VAL A 23 -0.21 7.32 8.53
N PHE A 24 -0.05 6.28 7.71
CA PHE A 24 0.77 6.35 6.51
C PHE A 24 0.27 7.41 5.53
N ALA A 25 -1.04 7.45 5.24
CA ALA A 25 -1.66 8.46 4.39
C ALA A 25 -1.41 9.88 4.88
N THR A 26 -1.44 10.11 6.19
CA THR A 26 -1.17 11.41 6.81
C THR A 26 0.27 11.88 6.52
N VAL A 27 1.24 10.97 6.66
CA VAL A 27 2.65 11.27 6.37
C VAL A 27 2.85 11.59 4.89
N VAL A 28 2.29 10.77 3.99
CA VAL A 28 2.37 10.98 2.54
C VAL A 28 1.70 12.30 2.14
N PHE A 29 0.57 12.64 2.75
CA PHE A 29 -0.13 13.89 2.50
C PHE A 29 0.69 15.12 2.89
N ALA A 30 1.35 15.09 4.05
CA ALA A 30 2.23 16.18 4.47
C ALA A 30 3.39 16.41 3.48
N VAL A 31 4.01 15.33 2.99
CA VAL A 31 5.07 15.42 1.97
C VAL A 31 4.50 15.93 0.64
N THR A 32 3.30 15.49 0.26
CA THR A 32 2.65 15.89 -1.00
C THR A 32 2.36 17.39 -1.03
N ILE A 33 1.92 17.99 0.08
CA ILE A 33 1.74 19.45 0.19
C ILE A 33 3.02 20.20 -0.17
N PHE A 34 4.16 19.74 0.36
CA PHE A 34 5.46 20.35 0.07
C PHE A 34 5.81 20.24 -1.42
N VAL A 35 5.60 19.07 -2.02
CA VAL A 35 5.85 18.84 -3.45
C VAL A 35 4.98 19.75 -4.32
N VAL A 36 3.68 19.83 -4.04
CA VAL A 36 2.74 20.65 -4.82
C VAL A 36 3.05 22.14 -4.67
N SER A 37 3.27 22.62 -3.45
CA SER A 37 3.59 24.03 -3.20
C SER A 37 4.90 24.44 -3.88
N THR A 38 5.94 23.61 -3.74
CA THR A 38 7.23 23.85 -4.39
C THR A 38 7.10 23.82 -5.92
N GLY A 39 6.39 22.83 -6.47
CA GLY A 39 6.15 22.72 -7.91
C GLY A 39 5.41 23.93 -8.49
N ALA A 40 4.40 24.45 -7.77
CA ALA A 40 3.68 25.65 -8.17
C ALA A 40 4.58 26.90 -8.18
N ASN A 41 5.41 27.07 -7.14
CA ASN A 41 6.37 28.18 -7.08
C ASN A 41 7.39 28.13 -8.22
N LEU A 42 7.90 26.94 -8.56
CA LEU A 42 8.82 26.75 -9.70
C LEU A 42 8.17 27.09 -11.04
N ALA A 43 6.87 26.87 -11.16
CA ALA A 43 6.09 27.24 -12.35
C ALA A 43 5.66 28.73 -12.35
N GLY A 44 6.06 29.52 -11.35
CA GLY A 44 5.70 30.93 -11.23
C GLY A 44 4.26 31.18 -10.79
N TYR A 45 3.59 30.17 -10.23
CA TYR A 45 2.24 30.30 -9.66
C TYR A 45 2.30 30.57 -8.15
N SER A 46 1.34 31.34 -7.65
CA SER A 46 1.12 31.56 -6.22
C SER A 46 -0.24 31.00 -5.81
N PRO A 47 -0.36 29.67 -5.63
CA PRO A 47 -1.63 29.04 -5.31
C PRO A 47 -2.11 29.39 -3.90
N SER A 48 -3.43 29.41 -3.69
CA SER A 48 -4.00 29.48 -2.34
C SER A 48 -3.74 28.20 -1.56
N ALA A 49 -3.72 28.29 -0.23
CA ALA A 49 -3.51 27.15 0.65
C ALA A 49 -4.57 26.05 0.42
N ASP A 50 -5.83 26.44 0.24
CA ASP A 50 -6.94 25.51 0.01
C ASP A 50 -6.74 24.67 -1.27
N TYR A 51 -6.19 25.29 -2.32
CA TYR A 51 -5.89 24.59 -3.57
C TYR A 51 -4.77 23.56 -3.39
N VAL A 52 -3.71 23.92 -2.67
CA VAL A 52 -2.59 22.99 -2.37
C VAL A 52 -3.08 21.80 -1.55
N VAL A 53 -3.91 22.04 -0.54
CA VAL A 53 -4.50 20.99 0.31
C VAL A 53 -5.40 20.06 -0.51
N LEU A 54 -6.32 20.61 -1.31
CA LEU A 54 -7.25 19.83 -2.11
C LEU A 54 -6.53 18.97 -3.17
N SER A 55 -5.63 19.59 -3.94
CA SER A 55 -4.85 18.87 -4.97
C SER A 55 -3.97 17.78 -4.36
N SER A 56 -3.32 18.06 -3.23
CA SER A 56 -2.54 17.06 -2.50
C SER A 56 -3.40 15.89 -2.02
N ALA A 57 -4.62 16.16 -1.54
CA ALA A 57 -5.53 15.11 -1.10
C ALA A 57 -5.92 14.18 -2.27
N LEU A 58 -6.22 14.77 -3.44
CA LEU A 58 -6.55 13.99 -4.64
C LEU A 58 -5.36 13.14 -5.12
N ILE A 59 -4.15 13.70 -5.11
CA ILE A 59 -2.93 12.96 -5.46
C ILE A 59 -2.71 11.79 -4.49
N VAL A 60 -2.84 12.02 -3.18
CA VAL A 60 -2.68 10.96 -2.17
C VAL A 60 -3.70 9.84 -2.35
N VAL A 61 -4.96 10.17 -2.60
CA VAL A 61 -6.00 9.18 -2.89
C VAL A 61 -5.63 8.36 -4.12
N ALA A 62 -5.18 9.00 -5.21
CA ALA A 62 -4.76 8.30 -6.42
C ALA A 62 -3.56 7.37 -6.17
N VAL A 63 -2.56 7.84 -5.44
CA VAL A 63 -1.35 7.06 -5.11
C VAL A 63 -1.67 5.84 -4.24
N ILE A 64 -2.53 6.01 -3.23
CA ILE A 64 -2.95 4.90 -2.35
C ILE A 64 -3.74 3.85 -3.14
N LEU A 65 -4.70 4.27 -3.96
CA LEU A 65 -5.55 3.34 -4.72
C LEU A 65 -4.78 2.59 -5.82
N THR A 66 -3.80 3.24 -6.45
CA THR A 66 -2.98 2.63 -7.51
C THR A 66 -1.83 1.77 -6.95
N GLY A 67 -1.57 1.83 -5.65
CA GLY A 67 -0.44 1.14 -5.04
C GLY A 67 0.92 1.72 -5.44
N GLY A 68 0.97 2.99 -5.87
CA GLY A 68 2.18 3.64 -6.39
C GLY A 68 3.36 3.72 -5.40
N LEU A 69 3.13 3.39 -4.12
CA LEU A 69 4.14 3.32 -3.07
C LEU A 69 4.46 1.90 -2.62
N THR A 70 3.84 0.86 -3.20
CA THR A 70 4.17 -0.54 -2.89
C THR A 70 5.49 -0.87 -3.56
N PRO A 71 6.62 -0.95 -2.81
CA PRO A 71 7.87 -1.44 -3.39
C PRO A 71 7.60 -2.88 -3.82
N GLY A 72 8.15 -3.33 -4.95
CA GLY A 72 7.90 -4.66 -5.51
C GLY A 72 8.31 -5.80 -4.58
N LEU A 73 7.49 -6.11 -3.57
CA LEU A 73 7.61 -7.26 -2.68
C LEU A 73 7.30 -8.58 -3.43
N SER A 74 6.86 -8.49 -4.69
CA SER A 74 6.53 -9.64 -5.55
C SER A 74 7.74 -10.35 -6.18
N ARG A 75 8.98 -10.13 -5.73
CA ARG A 75 10.14 -10.90 -6.24
C ARG A 75 10.99 -11.54 -5.14
N ARG A 76 10.36 -12.39 -4.32
CA ARG A 76 11.09 -13.33 -3.45
C ARG A 76 10.34 -14.65 -3.22
N GLY A 77 9.78 -15.22 -4.28
CA GLY A 77 9.08 -16.51 -4.23
C GLY A 77 9.33 -17.45 -5.41
N GLU A 78 9.91 -16.99 -6.53
CA GLU A 78 10.26 -17.86 -7.65
C GLU A 78 11.71 -18.33 -7.51
N THR A 79 11.90 -19.35 -6.68
CA THR A 79 13.03 -20.28 -6.85
C THR A 79 12.50 -21.66 -6.46
N GLU A 80 11.71 -22.24 -7.35
CA GLU A 80 11.64 -23.70 -7.44
C GLU A 80 13.02 -24.21 -7.85
N PRO A 81 13.53 -25.23 -7.15
CA PRO A 81 13.92 -26.42 -7.89
C PRO A 81 13.31 -27.67 -7.26
N GLU A 82 12.56 -28.40 -8.10
CA GLU A 82 12.77 -29.82 -8.37
C GLU A 82 12.86 -30.76 -7.14
N SER A 83 11.70 -31.33 -6.76
CA SER A 83 11.67 -32.62 -6.08
C SER A 83 11.37 -33.71 -7.12
N ASP A 84 12.40 -34.09 -7.87
CA ASP A 84 12.47 -35.40 -8.50
C ASP A 84 12.51 -36.50 -7.42
N GLU A 85 12.03 -37.69 -7.79
CA GLU A 85 12.25 -38.97 -7.06
C GLU A 85 11.31 -39.30 -5.87
N SER A 86 10.00 -39.26 -6.10
CA SER A 86 9.02 -40.03 -5.30
C SER A 86 8.19 -40.99 -6.17
N THR A 87 8.80 -41.54 -7.23
CA THR A 87 8.28 -42.67 -8.02
C THR A 87 9.10 -43.94 -7.78
N ASP A 88 9.66 -44.05 -6.56
CA ASP A 88 10.36 -45.23 -6.06
C ASP A 88 9.41 -46.45 -6.03
N ARG A 89 9.68 -47.40 -6.91
CA ARG A 89 10.08 -48.78 -6.57
C ARG A 89 9.26 -49.58 -5.54
N MET A 90 7.98 -49.29 -5.33
CA MET A 90 7.13 -50.09 -4.43
C MET A 90 6.16 -51.07 -5.14
N TYR A 91 6.34 -51.31 -6.45
CA TYR A 91 5.61 -52.33 -7.22
C TYR A 91 6.52 -53.10 -8.19
N GLY A 92 7.73 -53.46 -7.76
CA GLY A 92 8.62 -54.40 -8.45
C GLY A 92 8.78 -55.68 -7.65
#